data_AF-A0A9Q1CML1-F1
#
_entry.id   AF-A0A9Q1CML1-F1
#
_cell.length_a   1.000
_cell.length_b   1.000
_cell.length_c   1.000
_cell.angle_alpha   90.00
_cell.angle_beta   90.00
_cell.angle_gamma   90.00
#
_symmetry.space_group_name_H-M   'P 1'
#
loop_
_entity.id
_entity.type
_entity.pdbx_description
1 polymer ?
#
loop_
_entity_poly.entity_id
_entity_poly.type
_entity_poly.pdbx_seq_one_letter_code
_entity_poly.pdbx_strand_id
1 'polypeptide(L)'
;MICQHAPCPPHGSFNVFPRSTHLAVECPTDLKERGFVPQRLIQFSDGCACQYKSKTPFMDLSYGIQDMGISRVERHYFGSSHGKNPCDGEGGIVKNSAARAVQCEPDVTINNAESFFTFCTQRLSKEEVNEEGKCSHSRRTFFFIRKGEINRNRPSRTNVYALPGTRQIHSAVCIEPKKLGVRRLSCFCEGCNSLVGQCANRSFVDEWTTKELKTKPYLHDKDQVSEGHVHSADGDCVDDAVTLEAADVGLENLSGETEMVTSDESATEDESDLVLNSESPSGFSPVTVRVEVEEYYAVYYDKEYYVGRVLEAEGDFYKFKFMHRVRSSVVQEYDWPKRADIATVSGIYIIHGPLQLLGSGPFRVVNLEIVDSLYKSMKSRKM
;
A
#
# COMPACT_ATOMS: atom_id res chain seq x y z
N MET A 1 -5.72 -16.71 -4.61
CA MET A 1 -4.52 -15.96 -4.20
C MET A 1 -3.50 -16.05 -5.33
N ILE A 2 -2.65 -15.02 -5.55
CA ILE A 2 -1.75 -14.95 -6.71
C ILE A 2 -0.34 -15.36 -6.28
N CYS A 3 0.22 -16.37 -6.92
CA CYS A 3 1.64 -16.71 -6.82
C CYS A 3 2.33 -16.25 -8.11
N GLN A 4 3.34 -15.39 -8.00
CA GLN A 4 4.16 -14.99 -9.14
C GLN A 4 5.30 -15.98 -9.34
N HIS A 5 5.44 -16.46 -10.57
CA HIS A 5 6.58 -17.26 -10.99
C HIS A 5 7.23 -16.58 -12.19
N ALA A 6 8.54 -16.32 -12.12
CA ALA A 6 9.34 -15.96 -13.28
C ALA A 6 10.18 -17.18 -13.67
N PRO A 7 9.78 -17.99 -14.66
CA PRO A 7 10.59 -19.08 -15.16
C PRO A 7 11.51 -18.52 -16.25
N CYS A 8 12.69 -18.02 -15.87
CA CYS A 8 13.76 -17.80 -16.85
C CYS A 8 15.12 -18.13 -16.21
N PRO A 9 15.80 -19.21 -16.63
CA PRO A 9 17.21 -19.43 -16.32
C PRO A 9 18.06 -18.31 -16.98
N PRO A 10 19.13 -17.78 -16.34
CA PRO A 10 19.93 -18.39 -15.28
C PRO A 10 19.76 -17.76 -13.89
N HIS A 11 18.84 -16.80 -13.71
CA HIS A 11 18.70 -16.10 -12.42
C HIS A 11 17.72 -16.85 -11.51
N GLY A 12 18.20 -17.93 -10.89
CA GLY A 12 17.48 -18.83 -9.98
C GLY A 12 17.08 -18.22 -8.64
N SER A 13 16.38 -17.09 -8.65
CA SER A 13 15.75 -16.51 -7.46
C SER A 13 14.23 -16.51 -7.63
N PHE A 14 13.56 -17.37 -6.87
CA PHE A 14 12.11 -17.47 -6.83
C PHE A 14 11.58 -16.79 -5.56
N ASN A 15 10.78 -15.74 -5.72
CA ASN A 15 10.16 -15.05 -4.61
C ASN A 15 8.71 -15.51 -4.46
N VAL A 16 8.45 -16.33 -3.44
CA VAL A 16 7.10 -16.75 -3.08
C VAL A 16 6.66 -15.91 -1.87
N PHE A 17 5.55 -15.19 -1.99
CA PHE A 17 4.99 -14.33 -0.94
C PHE A 17 3.66 -14.89 -0.40
N PRO A 18 3.67 -15.94 0.42
CA PRO A 18 2.45 -16.49 0.97
C PRO A 18 1.99 -15.69 2.19
N ARG A 19 0.72 -15.25 2.22
CA ARG A 19 0.09 -14.63 3.41
C ARG A 19 -0.39 -15.65 4.44
N SER A 20 -0.38 -16.95 4.13
CA SER A 20 -0.79 -18.03 5.03
C SER A 20 0.19 -19.21 4.99
N THR A 21 0.28 -19.93 6.11
CA THR A 21 1.18 -21.08 6.29
C THR A 21 0.86 -22.27 5.38
N HIS A 22 -0.40 -22.41 4.96
CA HIS A 22 -0.84 -23.47 4.05
C HIS A 22 -0.51 -23.17 2.58
N LEU A 23 -0.60 -21.92 2.15
CA LEU A 23 -0.16 -21.51 0.81
C LEU A 23 1.36 -21.63 0.62
N ALA A 24 2.09 -21.58 1.73
CA ALA A 24 3.52 -21.88 1.76
C ALA A 24 3.82 -23.37 1.58
N VAL A 25 2.83 -24.28 1.65
CA VAL A 25 2.97 -25.72 1.39
C VAL A 25 2.51 -26.10 -0.02
N GLU A 26 1.39 -25.54 -0.48
CA GLU A 26 0.86 -25.81 -1.83
C GLU A 26 1.79 -25.32 -2.95
N CYS A 27 2.38 -24.13 -2.79
CA CYS A 27 3.27 -23.58 -3.81
C CYS A 27 4.55 -24.42 -4.02
N PRO A 28 5.27 -24.88 -2.96
CA PRO A 28 6.37 -25.82 -3.14
C PRO A 28 5.97 -27.16 -3.75
N THR A 29 4.75 -27.66 -3.50
CA THR A 29 4.24 -28.89 -4.11
C THR A 29 4.01 -28.69 -5.62
N ASP A 30 3.32 -27.63 -6.04
CA ASP A 30 3.14 -27.27 -7.46
C ASP A 30 4.50 -27.10 -8.17
N LEU A 31 5.46 -26.45 -7.51
CA LEU A 31 6.81 -26.29 -8.05
C LEU A 31 7.48 -27.66 -8.27
N LYS A 32 7.36 -28.59 -7.32
CA LYS A 32 7.91 -29.94 -7.44
C LYS A 32 7.25 -30.73 -8.56
N GLU A 33 5.92 -30.63 -8.69
CA GLU A 33 5.17 -31.26 -9.79
C GLU A 33 5.62 -30.72 -11.15
N ARG A 34 6.01 -29.44 -11.22
CA ARG A 34 6.57 -28.78 -12.41
C ARG A 34 8.07 -29.04 -12.59
N GLY A 35 8.68 -29.93 -11.80
CA GLY A 35 10.09 -30.29 -11.91
C GLY A 35 11.07 -29.33 -11.22
N PHE A 36 10.59 -28.36 -10.45
CA PHE A 36 11.43 -27.43 -9.69
C PHE A 36 11.55 -27.88 -8.22
N VAL A 37 12.78 -28.04 -7.74
CA VAL A 37 13.05 -28.38 -6.33
C VAL A 37 13.60 -27.13 -5.61
N PRO A 38 12.76 -26.33 -4.94
CA PRO A 38 13.22 -25.13 -4.24
C PRO A 38 14.13 -25.51 -3.06
N GLN A 39 15.32 -24.91 -3.02
CA GLN A 39 16.29 -25.12 -1.93
C GLN A 39 16.12 -24.11 -0.78
N ARG A 40 15.55 -22.94 -1.07
CA ARG A 40 15.40 -21.84 -0.12
C ARG A 40 14.09 -21.10 -0.36
N LEU A 41 13.37 -20.83 0.73
CA LEU A 41 12.19 -19.99 0.74
C LEU A 41 12.44 -18.74 1.58
N ILE A 42 12.26 -17.58 0.97
CA ILE A 42 12.43 -16.27 1.60
C ILE A 42 11.07 -15.56 1.63
N GLN A 43 10.53 -15.38 2.83
CA GLN A 43 9.24 -14.72 3.03
C GLN A 43 9.46 -13.29 3.49
N PHE A 44 9.02 -12.30 2.72
CA PHE A 44 8.99 -10.92 3.19
C PHE A 44 7.64 -10.58 3.80
N SER A 45 7.66 -9.81 4.88
CA SER A 45 6.47 -9.42 5.62
C SER A 45 6.60 -7.99 6.14
N ASP A 46 5.46 -7.36 6.42
CA ASP A 46 5.40 -6.06 7.10
C ASP A 46 6.14 -6.10 8.43
N GLY A 47 6.52 -4.93 8.96
CA GLY A 47 7.36 -4.84 10.14
C GLY A 47 6.95 -5.75 11.29
N CYS A 48 7.94 -6.42 11.88
CA CYS A 48 7.73 -7.41 12.94
C CYS A 48 7.02 -6.79 14.15
N ALA A 49 7.21 -5.49 14.37
CA ALA A 49 6.52 -4.72 15.39
C ALA A 49 5.01 -4.62 15.17
N CYS A 50 4.48 -4.80 13.96
CA CYS A 50 3.04 -4.93 13.69
C CYS A 50 2.52 -6.34 13.99
N GLN A 51 3.41 -7.33 14.03
CA GLN A 51 3.10 -8.75 14.26
C GLN A 51 3.37 -9.19 15.70
N TYR A 52 3.76 -8.28 16.61
CA TYR A 52 4.12 -8.59 18.00
C TYR A 52 3.03 -9.30 18.82
N LYS A 53 1.76 -9.20 18.42
CA LYS A 53 0.64 -9.93 19.05
C LYS A 53 0.49 -11.37 18.54
N SER A 54 1.08 -11.70 17.38
CA SER A 54 0.97 -13.03 16.78
C SER A 54 2.13 -13.92 17.27
N LYS A 55 1.82 -14.79 18.25
CA LYS A 55 2.78 -15.73 18.83
C LYS A 55 2.96 -16.97 17.95
N THR A 56 1.88 -17.39 17.31
CA THR A 56 1.80 -18.58 16.45
C THR A 56 2.67 -18.49 15.18
N PRO A 57 2.79 -17.35 14.48
CA PRO A 57 3.57 -17.32 13.23
C PRO A 57 5.07 -17.62 13.39
N PHE A 58 5.68 -17.29 14.54
CA PHE A 58 7.04 -17.73 14.84
C PHE A 58 7.11 -19.24 15.10
N MET A 59 6.12 -19.78 15.81
CA MET A 59 6.00 -21.23 15.97
C MET A 59 5.86 -21.91 14.62
N ASP A 60 4.96 -21.46 13.76
CA ASP A 60 4.80 -22.03 12.42
C ASP A 60 6.06 -21.89 11.56
N LEU A 61 6.77 -20.77 11.66
CA LEU A 61 8.05 -20.60 10.97
C LEU A 61 9.08 -21.66 11.40
N SER A 62 9.11 -22.03 12.69
CA SER A 62 10.04 -23.05 13.20
C SER A 62 9.78 -24.47 12.67
N TYR A 63 8.59 -24.71 12.13
CA TYR A 63 8.24 -25.95 11.45
C TYR A 63 8.33 -25.83 9.92
N GLY A 64 8.77 -24.69 9.38
CA GLY A 64 8.73 -24.41 7.94
C GLY A 64 9.47 -25.44 7.09
N ILE A 65 10.65 -25.90 7.54
CA ILE A 65 11.41 -26.96 6.84
C ILE A 65 10.61 -28.25 6.75
N GLN A 66 10.02 -28.69 7.87
CA GLN A 66 9.22 -29.92 7.94
C GLN A 66 7.93 -29.80 7.11
N ASP A 67 7.24 -28.67 7.22
CA ASP A 67 5.94 -28.45 6.58
C ASP A 67 6.06 -28.30 5.06
N MET A 68 7.12 -27.64 4.58
CA MET A 68 7.27 -27.28 3.17
C MET A 68 8.21 -28.24 2.42
N GLY A 69 8.99 -29.04 3.14
CA GLY A 69 10.02 -29.91 2.56
C GLY A 69 11.04 -29.11 1.74
N ILE A 70 11.46 -27.96 2.27
CA ILE A 70 12.47 -27.05 1.70
C ILE A 70 13.64 -26.96 2.68
N SER A 71 14.87 -27.07 2.18
CA SER A 71 16.09 -27.12 3.00
C SER A 71 16.29 -25.89 3.89
N ARG A 72 15.84 -24.71 3.45
CA ARG A 72 15.94 -23.46 4.22
C ARG A 72 14.69 -22.61 4.09
N VAL A 73 14.09 -22.26 5.23
CA VAL A 73 12.94 -21.35 5.30
C VAL A 73 13.27 -20.17 6.20
N GLU A 74 13.12 -18.97 5.67
CA GLU A 74 13.38 -17.74 6.40
C GLU A 74 12.31 -16.68 6.14
N ARG A 75 12.14 -15.81 7.14
CA ARG A 75 11.23 -14.69 7.10
C ARG A 75 11.97 -13.41 7.44
N HIS A 76 11.77 -12.40 6.61
CA HIS A 76 12.33 -11.08 6.74
C HIS A 76 11.21 -10.06 6.90
N TYR A 77 11.44 -9.09 7.76
CA TYR A 77 10.49 -8.05 8.08
C TYR A 77 11.01 -6.70 7.65
N PHE A 78 10.17 -5.89 7.02
CA PHE A 78 10.52 -4.51 6.67
C PHE A 78 10.63 -3.63 7.91
N GLY A 79 11.54 -2.67 7.92
CA GLY A 79 11.63 -1.70 9.01
C GLY A 79 10.40 -0.79 9.08
N SER A 80 9.80 -0.49 7.91
CA SER A 80 8.50 0.16 7.86
C SER A 80 7.39 -0.86 8.14
N SER A 81 6.51 -0.51 9.06
CA SER A 81 5.31 -1.25 9.44
C SER A 81 4.27 -1.44 8.32
N HIS A 82 4.52 -0.90 7.12
CA HIS A 82 3.66 -0.90 5.94
C HIS A 82 4.51 -1.00 4.67
N GLY A 83 5.11 -2.16 4.44
CA GLY A 83 5.89 -2.42 3.24
C GLY A 83 4.96 -2.80 2.09
N LYS A 84 4.97 -2.05 0.99
CA LYS A 84 4.35 -2.54 -0.25
C LYS A 84 5.15 -3.75 -0.72
N ASN A 85 4.48 -4.85 -0.97
CA ASN A 85 5.08 -6.09 -1.45
C ASN A 85 4.85 -6.25 -2.95
N PRO A 86 5.67 -7.05 -3.65
CA PRO A 86 5.41 -7.38 -5.07
C PRO A 86 4.01 -7.94 -5.31
N CYS A 87 3.42 -8.61 -4.30
CA CYS A 87 2.06 -9.13 -4.36
C CYS A 87 0.98 -8.03 -4.44
N ASP A 88 1.25 -6.79 -4.03
CA ASP A 88 0.29 -5.70 -4.10
C ASP A 88 0.02 -5.28 -5.56
N GLY A 89 1.05 -5.29 -6.40
CA GLY A 89 0.92 -4.98 -7.83
C GLY A 89 0.02 -6.00 -8.54
N GLU A 90 0.27 -7.28 -8.33
CA GLU A 90 -0.56 -8.35 -8.90
C GLU A 90 -1.96 -8.40 -8.32
N GLY A 91 -2.08 -8.19 -7.00
CA GLY A 91 -3.37 -8.05 -6.34
C GLY A 91 -4.18 -6.92 -6.97
N GLY A 92 -3.53 -5.81 -7.32
CA GLY A 92 -4.12 -4.71 -8.07
C GLY A 92 -4.62 -5.13 -9.45
N ILE A 93 -3.81 -5.85 -10.22
CA ILE A 93 -4.20 -6.34 -11.56
C ILE A 93 -5.44 -7.23 -11.48
N VAL A 94 -5.41 -8.26 -10.64
CA VAL A 94 -6.52 -9.22 -10.55
C VAL A 94 -7.80 -8.56 -10.03
N LYS A 95 -7.70 -7.70 -9.02
CA LYS A 95 -8.86 -6.96 -8.49
C LYS A 95 -9.44 -6.01 -9.53
N ASN A 96 -8.59 -5.27 -10.25
CA ASN A 96 -9.04 -4.34 -11.28
C ASN A 96 -9.70 -5.08 -12.46
N SER A 97 -9.11 -6.20 -12.90
CA SER A 97 -9.70 -7.05 -13.94
C SER A 97 -11.08 -7.58 -13.54
N ALA A 98 -11.23 -8.09 -12.31
CA ALA A 98 -12.52 -8.58 -11.83
C ALA A 98 -13.54 -7.45 -11.65
N ALA A 99 -13.14 -6.32 -11.08
CA ALA A 99 -14.01 -5.16 -10.89
C ALA A 99 -14.52 -4.62 -12.23
N ARG A 100 -13.64 -4.49 -13.23
CA ARG A 100 -14.01 -4.05 -14.58
C ARG A 100 -14.97 -5.02 -15.25
N ALA A 101 -14.74 -6.32 -15.13
CA ALA A 101 -15.62 -7.33 -15.72
C ALA A 101 -17.04 -7.23 -15.12
N VAL A 102 -17.15 -7.14 -13.79
CA VAL A 102 -18.44 -6.98 -13.11
C VAL A 102 -19.13 -5.65 -13.46
N GLN A 103 -18.37 -4.57 -13.66
CA GLN A 103 -18.93 -3.24 -13.97
C GLN A 103 -19.35 -3.07 -15.44
N CYS A 104 -18.61 -3.67 -16.37
CA CYS A 104 -18.78 -3.44 -17.80
C CYS A 104 -19.52 -4.56 -18.53
N GLU A 105 -19.55 -5.78 -17.98
CA GLU A 105 -20.12 -6.95 -18.67
C GLU A 105 -21.39 -7.43 -17.95
N PRO A 106 -22.56 -7.38 -18.61
CA PRO A 106 -23.84 -7.73 -17.97
C PRO A 106 -23.95 -9.20 -17.56
N ASP A 107 -23.21 -10.09 -18.24
CA ASP A 107 -23.26 -11.54 -17.98
C ASP A 107 -22.26 -12.01 -16.92
N VAL A 108 -21.42 -11.11 -16.38
CA VAL A 108 -20.38 -11.49 -15.39
C VAL A 108 -20.86 -11.21 -13.98
N THR A 109 -21.15 -12.28 -13.24
CA THR A 109 -21.42 -12.22 -11.80
C THR A 109 -20.33 -12.94 -11.01
N ILE A 110 -19.67 -12.22 -10.11
CA ILE A 110 -18.66 -12.75 -9.18
C ILE A 110 -19.15 -12.49 -7.76
N ASN A 111 -19.79 -13.47 -7.14
CA ASN A 111 -20.44 -13.33 -5.82
C ASN A 111 -19.88 -14.27 -4.74
N ASN A 112 -18.95 -15.17 -5.11
CA ASN A 112 -18.35 -16.10 -4.16
C ASN A 112 -16.91 -16.44 -4.57
N ALA A 113 -16.19 -17.16 -3.70
CA ALA A 113 -14.78 -17.48 -3.92
C ALA A 113 -14.56 -18.42 -5.13
N GLU A 114 -15.52 -19.31 -5.42
CA GLU A 114 -15.45 -20.26 -6.52
C GLU A 114 -15.65 -19.57 -7.87
N SER A 115 -16.67 -18.73 -8.01
CA SER A 115 -16.89 -17.88 -9.20
C SER A 115 -15.71 -16.95 -9.45
N PHE A 116 -15.12 -16.38 -8.40
CA PHE A 116 -13.90 -15.57 -8.53
C PHE A 116 -12.71 -16.39 -9.00
N PHE A 117 -12.54 -17.60 -8.48
CA PHE A 117 -11.50 -18.53 -8.95
C PHE A 117 -11.70 -18.90 -10.42
N THR A 118 -12.91 -19.30 -10.81
CA THR A 118 -13.25 -19.64 -12.20
C THR A 118 -12.96 -18.48 -13.14
N PHE A 119 -13.40 -17.26 -12.79
CA PHE A 119 -13.09 -16.04 -13.54
C PHE A 119 -11.59 -15.85 -13.74
N CYS A 120 -10.81 -15.94 -12.65
CA CYS A 120 -9.37 -15.77 -12.70
C CYS A 120 -8.70 -16.84 -13.58
N THR A 121 -9.09 -18.10 -13.41
CA THR A 121 -8.50 -19.22 -14.15
C THR A 121 -8.79 -19.12 -15.64
N GLN A 122 -10.00 -18.72 -16.02
CA GLN A 122 -10.41 -18.62 -17.43
C GLN A 122 -9.83 -17.40 -18.14
N ARG A 123 -9.71 -16.26 -17.44
CA ARG A 123 -9.40 -14.97 -18.09
C ARG A 123 -8.01 -14.41 -17.79
N LEU A 124 -7.39 -14.82 -16.70
CA LEU A 124 -6.14 -14.23 -16.20
C LEU A 124 -4.97 -15.22 -16.16
N SER A 125 -5.24 -16.52 -16.34
CA SER A 125 -4.19 -17.51 -16.59
C SER A 125 -3.58 -17.29 -17.96
N LYS A 126 -2.29 -17.62 -18.10
CA LYS A 126 -1.58 -17.61 -19.38
C LYS A 126 -0.87 -18.94 -19.56
N GLU A 127 -0.69 -19.34 -20.81
CA GLU A 127 0.13 -20.49 -21.17
C GLU A 127 1.61 -20.24 -20.87
N GLU A 128 2.41 -21.31 -20.85
CA GLU A 128 3.84 -21.25 -20.54
C GLU A 128 4.63 -20.43 -21.55
N VAL A 129 4.24 -20.56 -22.82
CA VAL A 129 4.79 -19.85 -23.97
C VAL A 129 3.74 -18.93 -24.55
N ASN A 130 4.16 -17.78 -25.05
CA ASN A 130 3.31 -16.93 -25.88
C ASN A 130 3.20 -17.52 -27.29
N GLU A 131 2.34 -16.92 -28.11
CA GLU A 131 2.12 -17.31 -29.51
C GLU A 131 3.40 -17.27 -30.37
N GLU A 132 4.42 -16.52 -29.93
CA GLU A 132 5.74 -16.41 -30.56
C GLU A 132 6.77 -17.45 -30.05
N GLY A 133 6.36 -18.38 -29.18
CA GLY A 133 7.25 -19.38 -28.58
C GLY A 133 8.19 -18.84 -27.49
N LYS A 134 8.01 -17.59 -27.03
CA LYS A 134 8.77 -16.98 -25.93
C LYS A 134 8.08 -17.22 -24.58
N CYS A 135 8.85 -17.24 -23.49
CA CYS A 135 8.33 -17.46 -22.15
C CYS A 135 7.35 -16.35 -21.69
N SER A 136 6.23 -16.77 -21.10
CA SER A 136 5.22 -15.85 -20.55
C SER A 136 5.62 -15.36 -19.17
N HIS A 137 6.28 -14.20 -19.08
CA HIS A 137 6.71 -13.60 -17.80
C HIS A 137 5.56 -13.10 -16.90
N SER A 138 4.33 -13.07 -17.41
CA SER A 138 3.14 -12.62 -16.68
C SER A 138 2.17 -13.77 -16.37
N ARG A 139 2.71 -14.99 -16.32
CA ARG A 139 1.93 -16.20 -16.01
C ARG A 139 1.39 -16.16 -14.59
N ARG A 140 0.10 -16.44 -14.45
CA ARG A 140 -0.59 -16.53 -13.16
C ARG A 140 -1.15 -17.92 -12.99
N THR A 141 -0.89 -18.51 -11.82
CA THR A 141 -1.50 -19.75 -11.38
C THR A 141 -2.41 -19.43 -10.21
N PHE A 142 -3.65 -19.90 -10.28
CA PHE A 142 -4.64 -19.71 -9.24
C PHE A 142 -4.87 -21.03 -8.52
N PHE A 143 -4.94 -20.97 -7.19
CA PHE A 143 -5.30 -22.10 -6.35
C PHE A 143 -6.61 -21.78 -5.63
N PHE A 144 -7.55 -22.71 -5.68
CA PHE A 144 -8.80 -22.65 -4.93
C PHE A 144 -8.72 -23.59 -3.74
N ILE A 145 -8.81 -23.03 -2.54
CA ILE A 145 -8.74 -23.82 -1.30
C ILE A 145 -10.14 -23.95 -0.72
N ARG A 146 -10.64 -25.17 -0.63
CA ARG A 146 -11.98 -25.45 -0.10
C ARG A 146 -11.97 -25.49 1.43
N LYS A 147 -13.17 -25.32 2.01
CA LYS A 147 -13.39 -25.52 3.44
C LYS A 147 -13.02 -26.96 3.79
N GLY A 148 -12.14 -27.13 4.77
CA GLY A 148 -11.68 -28.45 5.25
C GLY A 148 -10.34 -28.92 4.69
N GLU A 149 -9.87 -28.38 3.55
CA GLU A 149 -8.54 -28.71 3.00
C GLU A 149 -7.41 -28.18 3.91
N ILE A 150 -7.67 -27.07 4.61
CA ILE A 150 -6.75 -26.48 5.57
C ILE A 150 -6.84 -27.21 6.91
N ASN A 151 -5.86 -28.07 7.21
CA ASN A 151 -5.70 -28.59 8.56
C ASN A 151 -5.27 -27.47 9.54
N ARG A 152 -6.23 -26.97 10.31
CA ARG A 152 -6.01 -25.99 11.39
C ARG A 152 -5.74 -26.63 12.75
N ASN A 153 -5.98 -27.94 12.91
CA ASN A 153 -5.73 -28.64 14.15
C ASN A 153 -4.24 -28.96 14.29
N ARG A 154 -3.50 -28.06 14.96
CA ARG A 154 -2.06 -28.15 15.16
C ARG A 154 -1.75 -28.11 16.67
N PRO A 155 -2.05 -29.18 17.44
CA PRO A 155 -1.96 -29.16 18.90
C PRO A 155 -0.53 -28.92 19.42
N SER A 156 0.49 -29.29 18.64
CA SER A 156 1.90 -29.01 18.96
C SER A 156 2.28 -27.52 18.85
N ARG A 157 1.39 -26.68 18.31
CA ARG A 157 1.62 -25.27 17.97
C ARG A 157 0.56 -24.34 18.57
N THR A 158 -0.34 -24.85 19.40
CA THR A 158 -1.31 -24.05 20.14
C THR A 158 -0.69 -23.52 21.43
N ASN A 159 -1.31 -22.47 21.99
CA ASN A 159 -0.97 -21.91 23.31
C ASN A 159 0.52 -21.51 23.48
N VAL A 160 1.08 -20.82 22.48
CA VAL A 160 2.50 -20.45 22.43
C VAL A 160 2.79 -19.20 23.29
N TYR A 161 3.96 -19.15 23.93
CA TYR A 161 4.47 -17.93 24.56
C TYR A 161 4.89 -16.90 23.51
N ALA A 162 4.78 -15.61 23.83
CA ALA A 162 5.33 -14.59 22.96
C ALA A 162 6.85 -14.67 22.97
N LEU A 163 7.48 -14.56 21.81
CA LEU A 163 8.93 -14.44 21.72
C LEU A 163 9.33 -13.05 22.27
N PRO A 164 10.20 -12.96 23.29
CA PRO A 164 10.63 -11.67 23.82
C PRO A 164 11.49 -10.91 22.80
N GLY A 165 11.34 -9.58 22.77
CA GLY A 165 12.14 -8.71 21.89
C GLY A 165 11.74 -8.74 20.41
N THR A 166 10.56 -9.28 20.07
CA THR A 166 10.06 -9.39 18.68
C THR A 166 10.11 -8.10 17.88
N ARG A 167 9.87 -6.95 18.51
CA ARG A 167 9.95 -5.64 17.84
C ARG A 167 11.30 -5.32 17.22
N GLN A 168 12.37 -5.95 17.70
CA GLN A 168 13.74 -5.73 17.20
C GLN A 168 14.13 -6.76 16.12
N ILE A 169 13.31 -7.76 15.85
CA ILE A 169 13.65 -8.84 14.92
C ILE A 169 13.26 -8.40 13.51
N HIS A 170 14.23 -8.33 12.59
CA HIS A 170 13.95 -8.15 11.16
C HIS A 170 14.26 -9.37 10.32
N SER A 171 14.92 -10.39 10.89
CA SER A 171 15.17 -11.64 10.20
C SER A 171 15.04 -12.81 11.16
N ALA A 172 14.31 -13.84 10.72
CA ALA A 172 14.15 -15.10 11.43
C ALA A 172 14.31 -16.27 10.46
N VAL A 173 15.07 -17.29 10.85
CA VAL A 173 15.32 -18.51 10.07
C VAL A 173 14.89 -19.74 10.87
N CYS A 174 14.23 -20.67 10.18
CA CYS A 174 13.92 -21.99 10.72
C CYS A 174 15.21 -22.78 10.95
N ILE A 175 15.44 -23.26 12.18
CA ILE A 175 16.53 -24.19 12.49
C ILE A 175 15.95 -25.59 12.59
N GLU A 176 15.03 -25.78 13.53
CA GLU A 176 14.34 -27.03 13.81
C GLU A 176 13.02 -26.73 14.54
N PRO A 177 12.10 -27.69 14.67
CA PRO A 177 10.85 -27.49 15.40
C PRO A 177 11.04 -26.80 16.75
N LYS A 178 10.30 -25.70 16.97
CA LYS A 178 10.37 -24.84 18.16
C LYS A 178 11.68 -24.07 18.36
N LYS A 179 12.55 -24.00 17.34
CA LYS A 179 13.82 -23.26 17.43
C LYS A 179 14.06 -22.41 16.19
N LEU A 180 14.36 -21.14 16.44
CA LEU A 180 14.60 -20.14 15.40
C LEU A 180 15.96 -19.49 15.58
N GLY A 181 16.64 -19.20 14.47
CA GLY A 181 17.70 -18.20 14.46
C GLY A 181 17.08 -16.84 14.22
N VAL A 182 17.44 -15.82 15.00
CA VAL A 182 16.93 -14.45 14.83
C VAL A 182 18.06 -13.44 14.76
N ARG A 183 17.83 -12.36 14.01
CA ARG A 183 18.73 -11.20 13.89
C ARG A 183 17.94 -9.90 13.84
N ARG A 184 18.62 -8.83 14.26
CA ARG A 184 18.06 -7.48 14.20
C ARG A 184 17.97 -6.92 12.79
N LEU A 185 18.88 -7.29 11.89
CA LEU A 185 18.88 -6.81 10.51
C LEU A 185 19.01 -7.99 9.54
N SER A 186 18.37 -7.83 8.39
CA SER A 186 18.47 -8.75 7.26
C SER A 186 19.73 -8.43 6.44
N CYS A 187 20.39 -9.44 5.89
CA CYS A 187 21.52 -9.27 4.99
C CYS A 187 21.45 -10.26 3.83
N PHE A 188 21.63 -9.75 2.61
CA PHE A 188 21.65 -10.52 1.38
C PHE A 188 22.99 -10.36 0.62
N CYS A 189 24.07 -10.02 1.34
CA CYS A 189 25.41 -10.05 0.75
C CYS A 189 25.76 -11.46 0.26
N GLU A 190 26.77 -11.57 -0.60
CA GLU A 190 27.16 -12.84 -1.22
C GLU A 190 27.37 -13.96 -0.19
N GLY A 191 28.04 -13.71 0.93
CA GLY A 191 28.21 -14.71 2.00
C GLY A 191 26.91 -15.15 2.67
N CYS A 192 25.98 -14.22 2.91
CA CYS A 192 24.65 -14.55 3.47
C CYS A 192 23.76 -15.27 2.45
N ASN A 193 23.97 -15.01 1.16
CA ASN A 193 23.22 -15.62 0.07
C ASN A 193 23.73 -17.03 -0.25
N SER A 194 25.06 -17.21 -0.27
CA SER A 194 25.74 -18.46 -0.59
C SER A 194 25.79 -19.46 0.57
N LEU A 195 25.39 -19.06 1.79
CA LEU A 195 25.32 -19.88 2.99
C LEU A 195 26.65 -20.40 3.54
N VAL A 196 27.73 -20.29 2.78
CA VAL A 196 29.05 -20.82 3.11
C VAL A 196 30.06 -19.68 3.36
N GLY A 197 29.74 -18.46 2.91
CA GLY A 197 30.62 -17.29 3.07
C GLY A 197 30.38 -16.49 4.35
N GLN A 198 31.40 -15.75 4.79
CA GLN A 198 31.26 -14.79 5.87
C GLN A 198 30.43 -13.57 5.42
N CYS A 199 29.63 -13.02 6.33
CA CYS A 199 28.86 -11.81 6.07
C CYS A 199 29.81 -10.61 5.86
N ALA A 200 29.81 -10.01 4.68
CA ALA A 200 30.57 -8.79 4.39
C ALA A 200 30.15 -7.63 5.30
N ASN A 201 28.88 -7.61 5.73
CA ASN A 201 28.28 -6.55 6.55
C ASN A 201 28.27 -6.88 8.06
N ARG A 202 29.22 -7.68 8.56
CA ARG A 202 29.32 -8.06 9.98
C ARG A 202 29.41 -6.88 10.95
N SER A 203 29.86 -5.71 10.49
CA SER A 203 29.89 -4.47 11.27
C SER A 203 28.51 -3.87 11.50
N PHE A 204 27.53 -4.20 10.65
CA PHE A 204 26.17 -3.65 10.70
C PHE A 204 25.14 -4.70 11.15
N VAL A 205 25.41 -5.97 10.88
CA VAL A 205 24.46 -7.08 11.06
C VAL A 205 24.94 -7.99 12.17
N ASP A 206 24.10 -8.13 13.20
CA ASP A 206 24.38 -8.97 14.36
C ASP A 206 24.51 -10.46 13.95
N GLU A 207 25.22 -11.24 14.77
CA GLU A 207 25.29 -12.69 14.60
C GLU A 207 23.93 -13.37 14.83
N TRP A 208 23.76 -14.59 14.32
CA TRP A 208 22.50 -15.32 14.51
C TRP A 208 22.37 -15.71 15.97
N THR A 209 21.29 -15.26 16.61
CA THR A 209 20.96 -15.69 17.97
C THR A 209 19.89 -16.76 17.91
N THR A 210 20.15 -17.90 18.55
CA THR A 210 19.17 -18.97 18.67
C THR A 210 18.11 -18.63 19.74
N LYS A 211 16.84 -18.84 19.41
CA LYS A 211 15.69 -18.67 20.29
C LYS A 211 14.84 -19.93 20.29
N GLU A 212 14.58 -20.44 21.49
CA GLU A 212 13.66 -21.55 21.72
C GLU A 212 12.26 -21.02 22.03
N LEU A 213 11.27 -21.61 21.36
CA LEU A 213 9.87 -21.28 21.48
C LEU A 213 9.20 -22.25 22.46
N LYS A 214 8.48 -21.68 23.43
CA LYS A 214 7.81 -22.45 24.47
C LYS A 214 6.30 -22.48 24.23
N THR A 215 5.68 -23.61 24.56
CA THR A 215 4.23 -23.76 24.64
C THR A 215 3.79 -23.75 26.10
N LYS A 216 2.62 -23.20 26.40
CA LYS A 216 2.00 -23.32 27.71
C LYS A 216 1.41 -24.72 27.85
N PRO A 217 1.57 -25.37 29.02
CA PRO A 217 0.81 -26.59 29.30
C PRO A 217 -0.69 -26.27 29.24
N TYR A 218 -1.48 -27.20 28.71
CA TYR A 218 -2.92 -27.12 28.79
C TYR A 218 -3.28 -27.27 30.27
N LEU A 219 -3.87 -26.24 30.89
CA LEU A 219 -4.46 -26.41 32.21
C LEU A 219 -5.73 -27.22 31.97
N HIS A 220 -5.72 -28.50 32.37
CA HIS A 220 -6.98 -29.21 32.59
C HIS A 220 -7.68 -28.50 33.76
N ASP A 221 -8.86 -27.95 33.50
CA ASP A 221 -9.69 -27.41 34.58
C ASP A 221 -9.90 -28.50 35.63
N LYS A 222 -9.58 -28.16 36.87
CA LYS A 222 -9.99 -28.94 38.03
C LYS A 222 -11.43 -28.55 38.33
N ASP A 223 -12.37 -29.21 37.68
CA ASP A 223 -13.73 -29.32 38.23
C ASP A 223 -14.10 -30.79 38.35
N GLN A 224 -14.01 -31.27 39.59
CA GLN A 224 -14.78 -32.41 40.03
C GLN A 224 -16.25 -32.00 40.01
N VAL A 225 -17.06 -32.65 39.19
CA VAL A 225 -18.51 -32.62 39.36
C VAL A 225 -18.94 -34.00 39.83
N SER A 226 -19.27 -34.05 41.12
CA SER A 226 -20.15 -35.04 41.73
C SER A 226 -21.48 -35.09 40.99
N GLU A 227 -22.02 -36.30 40.84
CA GLU A 227 -23.30 -36.61 40.22
C GLU A 227 -24.47 -35.73 40.70
N GLY A 228 -25.31 -35.33 39.74
CA GLY A 228 -26.73 -35.08 39.96
C GLY A 228 -27.19 -33.62 39.90
N HIS A 229 -27.62 -33.16 38.72
CA HIS A 229 -29.02 -32.79 38.46
C HIS A 229 -29.18 -32.39 36.99
N VAL A 230 -30.19 -32.96 36.33
CA VAL A 230 -30.58 -32.62 34.96
C VAL A 230 -31.36 -31.32 35.01
N HIS A 231 -30.85 -30.28 34.36
CA HIS A 231 -31.66 -29.16 33.89
C HIS A 231 -31.22 -28.78 32.48
N SER A 232 -32.11 -29.01 31.53
CA SER A 232 -32.06 -28.45 30.18
C SER A 232 -32.08 -26.93 30.26
N ALA A 233 -31.14 -26.28 29.60
CA ALA A 233 -31.26 -24.91 29.14
C ALA A 233 -30.37 -24.74 27.90
N ASP A 234 -31.03 -24.51 26.78
CA ASP A 234 -30.46 -23.93 25.58
C ASP A 234 -29.69 -22.64 25.92
N GLY A 235 -28.51 -22.48 25.32
CA GLY A 235 -27.63 -21.35 25.60
C GLY A 235 -26.53 -21.25 24.56
N ASP A 236 -26.90 -20.70 23.39
CA ASP A 236 -26.01 -20.25 22.33
C ASP A 236 -24.95 -19.27 22.86
N CYS A 237 -23.68 -19.56 22.61
CA CYS A 237 -22.57 -18.65 22.81
C CYS A 237 -22.06 -18.16 21.45
N VAL A 238 -22.71 -17.12 20.95
CA VAL A 238 -22.21 -16.05 20.06
C VAL A 238 -20.82 -16.26 19.45
N ASP A 239 -20.82 -16.71 18.20
CA ASP A 239 -19.76 -16.38 17.25
C ASP A 239 -19.84 -14.87 16.93
N ASP A 240 -18.71 -14.18 17.03
CA ASP A 240 -18.49 -12.85 16.46
C ASP A 240 -18.68 -12.92 14.93
N ALA A 241 -19.93 -12.78 14.51
CA ALA A 241 -20.30 -12.50 13.14
C ALA A 241 -19.70 -11.14 12.76
N VAL A 242 -18.69 -11.17 11.89
CA VAL A 242 -18.40 -10.03 11.04
C VAL A 242 -19.56 -9.93 10.05
N THR A 243 -20.51 -9.04 10.35
CA THR A 243 -21.52 -8.58 9.41
C THR A 243 -20.82 -8.00 8.19
N LEU A 244 -21.07 -8.64 7.05
CA LEU A 244 -20.92 -8.03 5.74
C LEU A 244 -22.06 -7.02 5.63
N GLU A 245 -21.77 -5.72 5.73
CA GLU A 245 -22.73 -4.72 5.27
C GLU A 245 -22.76 -4.74 3.74
N ALA A 246 -23.90 -5.21 3.22
CA ALA A 246 -24.28 -5.09 1.84
C ALA A 246 -24.57 -3.61 1.54
N ALA A 247 -23.94 -3.06 0.50
CA ALA A 247 -24.46 -1.86 -0.15
C ALA A 247 -25.59 -2.31 -1.08
N ASP A 248 -26.82 -2.19 -0.59
CA ASP A 248 -28.02 -2.43 -1.37
C ASP A 248 -28.35 -1.23 -2.25
N VAL A 249 -28.89 -1.54 -3.43
CA VAL A 249 -29.32 -0.61 -4.46
C VAL A 249 -30.79 -0.29 -4.20
N GLY A 250 -31.14 0.98 -4.00
CA GLY A 250 -32.53 1.41 -3.85
C GLY A 250 -32.76 2.81 -4.40
N LEU A 251 -33.31 2.87 -5.62
CA LEU A 251 -34.12 4.00 -6.09
C LEU A 251 -35.39 4.08 -5.25
N GLU A 252 -35.81 5.26 -4.78
CA GLU A 252 -37.21 5.71 -4.81
C GLU A 252 -37.30 7.26 -4.90
N ASN A 253 -38.26 7.71 -5.70
CA ASN A 253 -38.64 9.09 -6.04
C ASN A 253 -39.70 9.65 -5.06
N LEU A 254 -40.03 10.95 -5.27
CA LEU A 254 -41.22 11.72 -4.82
C LEU A 254 -41.06 12.40 -3.45
N SER A 255 -41.48 13.65 -3.19
CA SER A 255 -42.13 14.74 -3.92
C SER A 255 -42.45 15.87 -2.90
N GLY A 256 -42.60 17.13 -3.34
CA GLY A 256 -43.28 18.21 -2.60
C GLY A 256 -42.31 19.24 -1.99
N GLU A 257 -41.95 20.32 -2.69
CA GLU A 257 -42.70 21.58 -2.93
C GLU A 257 -42.73 22.56 -1.75
N THR A 258 -42.20 23.77 -1.98
CA THR A 258 -42.73 25.14 -1.69
C THR A 258 -41.54 26.11 -1.81
N GLU A 259 -41.30 26.70 -2.99
CA GLU A 259 -41.65 28.10 -3.39
C GLU A 259 -40.97 29.19 -2.55
N MET A 260 -40.02 29.94 -3.15
CA MET A 260 -40.15 31.24 -3.83
C MET A 260 -39.63 32.37 -2.92
N VAL A 261 -38.65 33.14 -3.39
CA VAL A 261 -38.79 34.59 -3.64
C VAL A 261 -37.75 35.00 -4.70
N THR A 262 -38.27 35.69 -5.69
CA THR A 262 -37.67 36.26 -6.90
C THR A 262 -37.11 37.66 -6.68
N SER A 263 -36.24 38.12 -7.59
CA SER A 263 -36.20 39.45 -8.24
C SER A 263 -34.83 39.60 -8.93
N ASP A 264 -34.79 39.52 -10.27
CA ASP A 264 -34.86 40.65 -11.24
C ASP A 264 -33.55 41.43 -11.29
N GLU A 265 -32.75 41.38 -12.36
CA GLU A 265 -32.81 42.15 -13.65
C GLU A 265 -31.36 42.67 -13.80
N SER A 266 -30.73 42.97 -14.93
CA SER A 266 -31.04 43.00 -16.36
C SER A 266 -29.68 43.20 -17.10
N ALA A 267 -29.73 43.11 -18.41
CA ALA A 267 -28.61 43.23 -19.37
C ALA A 267 -27.82 44.55 -19.28
N THR A 268 -26.59 44.57 -19.82
CA THR A 268 -26.26 45.27 -21.08
C THR A 268 -24.76 45.23 -21.39
N GLU A 269 -24.49 45.13 -22.68
CA GLU A 269 -23.20 45.36 -23.35
C GLU A 269 -22.80 46.83 -23.20
N ASP A 270 -21.50 47.13 -23.13
CA ASP A 270 -20.94 48.20 -23.96
C ASP A 270 -19.40 48.17 -23.94
N GLU A 271 -18.85 48.04 -25.14
CA GLU A 271 -17.51 48.49 -25.48
C GLU A 271 -17.41 50.01 -25.32
N SER A 272 -16.28 50.49 -24.80
CA SER A 272 -15.72 51.75 -25.27
C SER A 272 -14.20 51.75 -25.12
N ASP A 273 -13.54 51.80 -26.28
CA ASP A 273 -12.20 52.34 -26.47
C ASP A 273 -12.08 53.75 -25.88
N LEU A 274 -10.90 54.11 -25.37
CA LEU A 274 -10.09 55.26 -25.83
C LEU A 274 -8.88 55.53 -24.90
N VAL A 275 -7.69 55.19 -25.44
CA VAL A 275 -6.47 56.02 -25.56
C VAL A 275 -5.76 56.55 -24.29
N LEU A 276 -4.58 55.93 -24.06
CA LEU A 276 -3.27 56.49 -23.69
C LEU A 276 -3.22 57.77 -22.84
N ASN A 277 -2.67 57.62 -21.64
CA ASN A 277 -1.64 58.55 -21.18
C ASN A 277 -0.47 57.80 -20.54
N SER A 278 0.67 57.94 -21.21
CA SER A 278 1.98 57.46 -20.86
C SER A 278 2.60 58.37 -19.80
N GLU A 279 2.71 57.91 -18.56
CA GLU A 279 3.74 58.39 -17.64
C GLU A 279 4.29 57.20 -16.86
N SER A 280 5.51 56.82 -17.22
CA SER A 280 6.29 55.77 -16.58
C SER A 280 6.86 56.28 -15.26
N PRO A 281 6.57 55.67 -14.09
CA PRO A 281 7.42 55.80 -12.93
C PRO A 281 8.55 54.78 -13.11
N SER A 282 9.68 55.30 -13.58
CA SER A 282 11.00 54.66 -13.51
C SER A 282 11.25 54.12 -12.11
N GLY A 283 11.47 52.81 -11.97
CA GLY A 283 11.95 52.26 -10.70
C GLY A 283 11.85 50.76 -10.45
N PHE A 284 11.19 49.97 -11.29
CA PHE A 284 11.25 48.51 -11.18
C PHE A 284 11.33 47.87 -12.56
N SER A 285 12.49 47.31 -12.91
CA SER A 285 12.55 46.29 -13.96
C SER A 285 11.68 45.11 -13.50
N PRO A 286 10.70 44.64 -14.28
CA PRO A 286 10.06 43.37 -13.95
C PRO A 286 11.19 42.34 -13.99
N VAL A 287 11.47 41.71 -12.84
CA VAL A 287 12.29 40.51 -12.84
C VAL A 287 11.47 39.51 -13.65
N THR A 288 11.81 39.36 -14.93
CA THR A 288 11.27 38.30 -15.78
C THR A 288 11.80 37.01 -15.20
N VAL A 289 11.09 36.48 -14.19
CA VAL A 289 11.35 35.15 -13.65
C VAL A 289 11.14 34.20 -14.81
N ARG A 290 12.23 33.58 -15.29
CA ARG A 290 12.13 32.51 -16.27
C ARG A 290 11.47 31.34 -15.57
N VAL A 291 10.22 31.09 -15.91
CA VAL A 291 9.43 30.00 -15.31
C VAL A 291 9.86 28.69 -15.94
N GLU A 292 10.39 27.80 -15.12
CA GLU A 292 10.82 26.45 -15.53
C GLU A 292 9.74 25.41 -15.22
N VAL A 293 9.59 24.43 -16.12
CA VAL A 293 8.68 23.30 -15.95
C VAL A 293 9.21 22.38 -14.85
N GLU A 294 8.32 21.78 -14.07
CA GLU A 294 8.61 20.96 -12.89
C GLU A 294 9.10 21.68 -11.64
N GLU A 295 9.27 23.01 -11.72
CA GLU A 295 9.61 23.84 -10.56
C GLU A 295 8.37 24.39 -9.85
N TYR A 296 8.57 24.85 -8.61
CA TYR A 296 7.48 25.31 -7.73
C TYR A 296 7.46 26.82 -7.59
N TYR A 297 6.28 27.43 -7.65
CA TYR A 297 6.12 28.88 -7.55
C TYR A 297 4.93 29.23 -6.65
N ALA A 298 5.00 30.38 -6.00
CA ALA A 298 3.87 31.02 -5.35
C ALA A 298 3.10 31.83 -6.38
N VAL A 299 1.82 31.52 -6.54
CA VAL A 299 0.96 32.09 -7.59
C VAL A 299 -0.31 32.61 -6.96
N TYR A 300 -0.73 33.81 -7.35
CA TYR A 300 -2.03 34.34 -6.98
C TYR A 300 -3.12 33.66 -7.80
N TYR A 301 -4.03 32.96 -7.12
CA TYR A 301 -5.08 32.15 -7.73
C TYR A 301 -6.26 32.05 -6.77
N ASP A 302 -7.49 32.16 -7.27
CA ASP A 302 -8.72 32.08 -6.47
C ASP A 302 -8.70 32.90 -5.16
N LYS A 303 -8.43 34.22 -5.30
CA LYS A 303 -8.44 35.25 -4.24
C LYS A 303 -7.35 35.16 -3.17
N GLU A 304 -6.58 34.08 -3.13
CA GLU A 304 -5.43 33.88 -2.24
C GLU A 304 -4.17 33.51 -3.05
N TYR A 305 -3.05 33.24 -2.39
CA TYR A 305 -1.90 32.66 -3.09
C TYR A 305 -1.77 31.18 -2.76
N TYR A 306 -1.36 30.41 -3.75
CA TYR A 306 -1.15 28.97 -3.67
C TYR A 306 0.27 28.64 -4.12
N VAL A 307 0.79 27.53 -3.61
CA VAL A 307 2.07 26.98 -4.07
C VAL A 307 1.77 25.95 -5.14
N GLY A 308 2.22 26.21 -6.37
CA GLY A 308 1.94 25.38 -7.53
C GLY A 308 3.21 24.84 -8.18
N ARG A 309 3.14 23.62 -8.73
CA ARG A 309 4.15 23.05 -9.63
C ARG A 309 3.77 23.33 -11.07
N VAL A 310 4.70 23.82 -11.86
CA VAL A 310 4.49 24.05 -13.31
C VAL A 310 4.48 22.71 -14.04
N LEU A 311 3.42 22.43 -14.79
CA LEU A 311 3.30 21.23 -15.62
C LEU A 311 3.64 21.51 -17.09
N GLU A 312 3.13 22.64 -17.61
CA GLU A 312 3.27 23.03 -19.02
C GLU A 312 3.43 24.56 -19.09
N ALA A 313 4.21 25.04 -20.06
CA ALA A 313 4.42 26.45 -20.32
C ALA A 313 4.07 26.74 -21.79
N GLU A 314 3.13 27.64 -22.01
CA GLU A 314 2.66 28.05 -23.34
C GLU A 314 2.60 29.58 -23.44
N GLY A 315 3.65 30.17 -23.99
CA GLY A 315 3.81 31.63 -24.04
C GLY A 315 3.88 32.24 -22.64
N ASP A 316 2.99 33.19 -22.36
CA ASP A 316 2.88 33.86 -21.05
C ASP A 316 1.91 33.16 -20.08
N PHE A 317 1.40 31.98 -20.46
CA PHE A 317 0.48 31.18 -19.65
C PHE A 317 1.13 29.87 -19.21
N TYR A 318 0.90 29.52 -17.94
CA TYR A 318 1.52 28.37 -17.30
C TYR A 318 0.46 27.52 -16.64
N LYS A 319 0.48 26.21 -16.91
CA LYS A 319 -0.42 25.25 -16.29
C LYS A 319 0.18 24.78 -14.98
N PHE A 320 -0.46 25.15 -13.88
CA PHE A 320 -0.02 24.79 -12.54
C PHE A 320 -0.86 23.65 -11.97
N LYS A 321 -0.21 22.80 -11.17
CA LYS A 321 -0.87 21.92 -10.20
C LYS A 321 -0.65 22.48 -8.80
N PHE A 322 -1.72 22.79 -8.08
CA PHE A 322 -1.65 23.50 -6.79
C PHE A 322 -1.67 22.55 -5.59
N MET A 323 -0.86 22.90 -4.58
CA MET A 323 -0.91 22.32 -3.23
C MET A 323 -1.74 23.21 -2.31
N HIS A 324 -2.43 22.58 -1.36
CA HIS A 324 -3.28 23.27 -0.41
C HIS A 324 -2.63 23.28 0.97
N ARG A 325 -2.79 24.38 1.70
CA ARG A 325 -2.29 24.49 3.07
C ARG A 325 -3.06 23.54 3.99
N VAL A 326 -2.34 22.75 4.78
CA VAL A 326 -2.92 21.81 5.74
C VAL A 326 -3.50 22.57 6.94
N ARG A 327 -4.83 22.66 7.02
CA ARG A 327 -5.53 23.44 8.06
C ARG A 327 -5.31 22.94 9.49
N SER A 328 -4.97 21.66 9.66
CA SER A 328 -4.75 21.04 10.97
C SER A 328 -3.31 21.15 11.48
N SER A 329 -2.38 21.72 10.68
CA SER A 329 -0.98 21.81 11.08
C SER A 329 -0.71 23.12 11.83
N VAL A 330 0.02 23.01 12.94
CA VAL A 330 0.51 24.16 13.73
C VAL A 330 1.62 24.91 12.95
N VAL A 331 2.28 24.20 12.02
CA VAL A 331 3.30 24.75 11.11
C VAL A 331 2.67 24.97 9.73
N GLN A 332 3.14 25.97 8.97
CA GLN A 332 2.69 26.18 7.58
C GLN A 332 3.18 25.04 6.67
N GLU A 333 2.36 24.01 6.56
CA GLU A 333 2.59 22.83 5.72
C GLU A 333 1.60 22.78 4.56
N TYR A 334 2.04 22.21 3.43
CA TYR A 334 1.29 22.11 2.19
C TYR A 334 1.20 20.65 1.75
N ASP A 335 0.05 20.22 1.26
CA ASP A 335 -0.12 18.87 0.73
C ASP A 335 -0.94 18.88 -0.56
N TRP A 336 -0.83 17.81 -1.32
CA TRP A 336 -1.59 17.63 -2.54
C TRP A 336 -3.06 17.33 -2.20
N PRO A 337 -4.03 18.07 -2.76
CA PRO A 337 -5.44 17.76 -2.56
C PRO A 337 -5.80 16.39 -3.17
N LYS A 338 -6.81 15.73 -2.60
CA LYS A 338 -7.29 14.41 -3.07
C LYS A 338 -7.73 14.43 -4.54
N ARG A 339 -8.35 15.54 -4.97
CA ARG A 339 -8.60 15.84 -6.38
C ARG A 339 -7.55 16.85 -6.83
N ALA A 340 -6.86 16.57 -7.92
CA ALA A 340 -5.84 17.46 -8.43
C ALA A 340 -6.47 18.82 -8.77
N ASP A 341 -5.96 19.87 -8.15
CA ASP A 341 -6.30 21.26 -8.46
C ASP A 341 -5.32 21.74 -9.52
N ILE A 342 -5.81 21.94 -10.74
CA ILE A 342 -5.00 22.30 -11.91
C ILE A 342 -5.67 23.49 -12.60
N ALA A 343 -4.91 24.56 -12.82
CA ALA A 343 -5.39 25.70 -13.60
C ALA A 343 -4.25 26.34 -14.41
N THR A 344 -4.62 26.95 -15.54
CA THR A 344 -3.71 27.75 -16.35
C THR A 344 -3.75 29.19 -15.87
N VAL A 345 -2.59 29.75 -15.51
CA VAL A 345 -2.45 31.09 -14.94
C VAL A 345 -1.41 31.88 -15.73
N SER A 346 -1.68 33.18 -15.95
CA SER A 346 -0.71 34.07 -16.59
C SER A 346 0.49 34.33 -15.69
N GLY A 347 1.69 34.45 -16.28
CA GLY A 347 2.94 34.72 -15.58
C GLY A 347 2.91 35.98 -14.70
N ILE A 348 2.03 36.94 -15.00
CA ILE A 348 1.85 38.16 -14.20
C ILE A 348 1.36 37.89 -12.78
N TYR A 349 0.72 36.74 -12.55
CA TYR A 349 0.21 36.34 -11.23
C TYR A 349 1.21 35.49 -10.44
N ILE A 350 2.39 35.24 -10.98
CA ILE A 350 3.47 34.57 -10.25
C ILE A 350 4.11 35.59 -9.30
N ILE A 351 4.00 35.31 -8.01
CA ILE A 351 4.49 36.18 -6.93
C ILE A 351 5.98 35.95 -6.71
N HIS A 352 6.40 34.68 -6.62
CA HIS A 352 7.77 34.32 -6.32
C HIS A 352 8.09 32.85 -6.66
N GLY A 353 9.35 32.57 -6.99
CA GLY A 353 9.90 31.23 -7.17
C GLY A 353 11.22 31.29 -7.98
N PRO A 354 11.86 30.15 -8.24
CA PRO A 354 11.47 28.80 -7.81
C PRO A 354 11.56 28.61 -6.29
N LEU A 355 10.63 27.84 -5.72
CA LEU A 355 10.50 27.57 -4.29
C LEU A 355 11.08 26.20 -3.96
N GLN A 356 11.85 26.13 -2.87
CA GLN A 356 12.36 24.85 -2.37
C GLN A 356 11.38 24.23 -1.38
N LEU A 357 11.02 22.97 -1.63
CA LEU A 357 10.19 22.17 -0.73
C LEU A 357 11.04 21.19 0.07
N LEU A 358 10.74 21.06 1.35
CA LEU A 358 11.36 20.08 2.24
C LEU A 358 10.34 19.02 2.69
N GLY A 359 10.79 17.77 2.72
CA GLY A 359 10.00 16.61 3.17
C GLY A 359 9.51 15.72 2.03
N SER A 360 8.92 14.58 2.41
CA SER A 360 8.25 13.63 1.51
C SER A 360 6.72 13.66 1.67
N GLY A 361 6.19 14.82 2.09
CA GLY A 361 4.80 15.11 2.46
C GLY A 361 4.58 15.23 3.99
N PRO A 362 3.60 16.00 4.46
CA PRO A 362 3.30 17.38 4.03
C PRO A 362 4.58 18.21 3.83
N PHE A 363 4.58 19.10 2.85
CA PHE A 363 5.76 19.87 2.47
C PHE A 363 5.88 21.16 3.28
N ARG A 364 7.12 21.48 3.67
CA ARG A 364 7.48 22.79 4.20
C ARG A 364 8.18 23.59 3.12
N VAL A 365 7.72 24.83 2.91
CA VAL A 365 8.31 25.76 1.94
C VAL A 365 9.44 26.53 2.62
N VAL A 366 10.64 26.51 2.03
CA VAL A 366 11.77 27.28 2.52
C VAL A 366 11.53 28.78 2.27
N ASN A 367 11.83 29.63 3.26
CA ASN A 367 11.71 31.09 3.17
C ASN A 367 10.30 31.61 2.83
N LEU A 368 9.26 30.92 3.31
CA LEU A 368 7.86 31.30 3.08
C LEU A 368 7.52 32.73 3.57
N GLU A 369 8.25 33.25 4.56
CA GLU A 369 8.11 34.62 5.06
C GLU A 369 8.35 35.69 3.97
N ILE A 370 9.23 35.41 2.99
CA ILE A 370 9.47 36.30 1.85
C ILE A 370 8.24 36.36 0.95
N VAL A 371 7.63 35.20 0.67
CA VAL A 371 6.40 35.10 -0.13
C VAL A 371 5.27 35.84 0.55
N ASP A 372 5.09 35.65 1.86
CA ASP A 372 4.07 36.34 2.65
C ASP A 372 4.24 37.86 2.62
N SER A 373 5.47 38.35 2.69
CA SER A 373 5.78 39.78 2.58
C SER A 373 5.46 40.34 1.18
N LEU A 374 5.87 39.63 0.13
CA LEU A 374 5.58 39.99 -1.26
C LEU A 374 4.09 39.98 -1.55
N TYR A 375 3.37 38.96 -1.08
CA TYR A 375 1.92 38.86 -1.22
C TYR A 375 1.18 40.01 -0.52
N LYS A 376 1.60 40.39 0.71
CA LYS A 376 1.07 41.57 1.41
C LYS A 376 1.33 42.86 0.63
N SER A 377 2.54 43.03 0.11
CA SER A 377 2.88 44.18 -0.72
C SER A 377 2.03 44.23 -2.00
N MET A 378 1.85 43.10 -2.68
CA MET A 378 0.98 42.96 -3.85
C MET A 378 -0.47 43.30 -3.52
N LYS A 379 -1.02 42.83 -2.39
CA LYS A 379 -2.39 43.13 -1.96
C LYS A 379 -2.60 44.58 -1.52
N SER A 380 -1.56 45.23 -1.00
CA SER A 380 -1.60 46.63 -0.58
C SER A 380 -1.53 47.62 -1.75
N ARG A 381 -0.86 47.23 -2.84
CA ARG A 381 -0.86 47.90 -4.13
C ARG A 381 -2.07 47.40 -4.91
N LYS A 382 -3.26 47.96 -4.65
CA LYS A 382 -4.50 47.59 -5.35
C LYS A 382 -4.25 47.26 -6.83
N MET A 383 -4.62 46.05 -7.25
CA MET A 383 -5.07 45.79 -8.63
C MET A 383 -6.32 46.61 -8.91
#